data_AF-A0A1Y1WMX7-F1
#
_entry.id   AF-A0A1Y1WMX7-F1
#
_cell.length_a   1.000
_cell.length_b   1.000
_cell.length_c   1.000
_cell.angle_alpha   90.00
_cell.angle_beta   90.00
_cell.angle_gamma   90.00
#
_symmetry.space_group_name_H-M   'P 1'
#
loop_
_entity.id
_entity.type
_entity.pdbx_description
1 polymer ?
#
loop_
_entity_poly.entity_id
_entity_poly.type
_entity_poly.pdbx_seq_one_letter_code
_entity_poly.pdbx_strand_id
1 'polypeptide(L)'
;MPEVNQKKRPMGLKARAAKKQKAEVTAEGAQVVNDFDDEKTATIMLKNEGDGETNEMDELEGIFDGALEALEEPERAVVLLRGTIHECDRMLRVHHETAQADTPDLDPKFYMIYGSALFSISELAESDDKPQFLELAHQRLSQAKERMGGRDFAWRVHSGLAKVALELSEGESRVDEALGEFDRALELVDQQIKQQEAVATADLVLALADSRRLSDDDSTKLIRWAEDTLQGLELDAAVKLALARASWLRASELLEQQDEETGEVPERERAVELLTKAQDLLEGQEGDALLLLGEVQLNLGNVQEEEDAQEEMYEKAVTTFKKARENGDLPEQFAQFIEDFEE
;
A
#
# COMPACT_ATOMS: atom_id res chain seq x y z
N MET A 1 -10.04 -0.91 -53.14
CA MET A 1 -8.94 -1.15 -52.19
C MET A 1 -9.58 -1.86 -51.02
N PRO A 2 -9.17 -3.09 -50.67
CA PRO A 2 -9.74 -3.76 -49.50
C PRO A 2 -9.31 -2.99 -48.25
N GLU A 3 -10.27 -2.68 -47.39
CA GLU A 3 -10.02 -2.13 -46.06
C GLU A 3 -9.20 -3.16 -45.28
N VAL A 4 -7.98 -2.77 -44.89
CA VAL A 4 -7.18 -3.53 -43.94
C VAL A 4 -7.90 -3.43 -42.61
N ASN A 5 -8.49 -4.55 -42.18
CA ASN A 5 -9.15 -4.67 -40.89
C ASN A 5 -8.05 -4.61 -39.81
N GLN A 6 -7.67 -3.41 -39.39
CA GLN A 6 -6.69 -3.22 -38.32
C GLN A 6 -7.32 -3.75 -37.02
N LYS A 7 -6.88 -4.96 -36.58
CA LYS A 7 -7.22 -5.50 -35.26
C LYS A 7 -6.92 -4.39 -34.23
N LYS A 8 -7.92 -4.03 -33.41
CA LYS A 8 -7.76 -2.99 -32.38
C LYS A 8 -6.68 -3.45 -31.41
N ARG A 9 -5.71 -2.59 -31.11
CA ARG A 9 -4.63 -2.90 -30.17
C ARG A 9 -5.23 -3.12 -28.77
N PRO A 10 -4.87 -4.20 -28.07
CA PRO A 10 -5.34 -4.45 -26.72
C PRO A 10 -4.78 -3.38 -25.77
N MET A 11 -5.66 -2.70 -25.03
CA MET A 11 -5.24 -1.68 -24.07
C MET A 11 -4.76 -2.35 -22.78
N GLY A 12 -3.57 -1.98 -22.29
CA GLY A 12 -3.08 -2.35 -20.94
C GLY A 12 -3.92 -1.75 -19.80
N LEU A 13 -3.66 -2.13 -18.55
CA LEU A 13 -4.48 -1.71 -17.39
C LEU A 13 -4.48 -0.19 -17.22
N LYS A 14 -5.59 0.43 -17.61
CA LYS A 14 -6.00 1.75 -17.08
C LYS A 14 -7.37 1.72 -16.40
N ALA A 15 -7.89 0.54 -16.04
CA ALA A 15 -9.25 0.38 -15.50
C ALA A 15 -9.32 -0.35 -14.14
N ARG A 16 -8.43 -0.04 -13.20
CA ARG A 16 -8.56 -0.56 -11.81
C ARG A 16 -8.53 0.54 -10.76
N ALA A 17 -9.72 1.04 -10.44
CA ALA A 17 -10.05 1.45 -9.09
C ALA A 17 -10.68 0.25 -8.35
N ALA A 18 -10.00 -0.19 -7.28
CA ALA A 18 -10.49 -0.98 -6.14
C ALA A 18 -11.35 -2.24 -6.40
N LYS A 19 -10.72 -3.43 -6.28
CA LYS A 19 -11.37 -4.60 -5.68
C LYS A 19 -10.35 -5.60 -5.12
N LYS A 20 -10.17 -5.60 -3.79
CA LYS A 20 -9.42 -6.63 -3.05
C LYS A 20 -10.17 -7.97 -3.17
N GLN A 21 -9.51 -9.01 -3.65
CA GLN A 21 -9.98 -10.40 -3.54
C GLN A 21 -9.28 -11.10 -2.37
N LYS A 22 -10.08 -11.84 -1.60
CA LYS A 22 -9.73 -12.60 -0.40
C LYS A 22 -9.14 -13.95 -0.81
N ALA A 23 -8.01 -14.34 -0.23
CA ALA A 23 -7.52 -15.72 -0.24
C ALA A 23 -7.65 -16.30 1.18
N GLU A 24 -8.22 -17.50 1.27
CA GLU A 24 -8.53 -18.20 2.51
C GLU A 24 -7.49 -19.30 2.73
N VAL A 25 -6.75 -19.26 3.84
CA VAL A 25 -5.92 -20.39 4.31
C VAL A 25 -6.15 -20.60 5.81
N THR A 26 -6.46 -21.84 6.14
CA THR A 26 -6.77 -22.36 7.46
C THR A 26 -5.49 -22.70 8.25
N ALA A 27 -5.36 -22.18 9.47
CA ALA A 27 -4.59 -22.82 10.54
C ALA A 27 -5.00 -22.32 11.95
N GLU A 28 -5.16 -23.29 12.84
CA GLU A 28 -5.46 -23.23 14.28
C GLU A 28 -4.35 -22.50 15.07
N GLY A 29 -4.56 -21.80 16.19
CA GLY A 29 -5.74 -21.56 17.00
C GLY A 29 -5.43 -20.58 18.15
N ALA A 30 -6.39 -19.74 18.48
CA ALA A 30 -6.51 -19.08 19.78
C ALA A 30 -7.97 -19.23 20.22
N GLN A 31 -8.20 -19.89 21.35
CA GLN A 31 -9.55 -20.20 21.81
C GLN A 31 -10.14 -18.97 22.51
N VAL A 32 -10.87 -18.16 21.75
CA VAL A 32 -11.76 -17.13 22.29
C VAL A 32 -13.06 -17.83 22.72
N VAL A 33 -13.48 -17.61 23.96
CA VAL A 33 -14.78 -18.10 24.43
C VAL A 33 -15.85 -17.25 23.76
N ASN A 34 -16.61 -17.85 22.84
CA ASN A 34 -17.72 -17.24 22.14
C ASN A 34 -18.94 -17.08 23.07
N ASP A 35 -18.98 -16.00 23.85
CA ASP A 35 -20.25 -15.47 24.39
C ASP A 35 -20.83 -14.46 23.38
N PHE A 36 -21.32 -14.95 22.25
CA PHE A 36 -22.05 -14.16 21.26
C PHE A 36 -23.54 -14.17 21.60
N ASP A 37 -23.97 -13.26 22.46
CA ASP A 37 -25.40 -12.94 22.63
C ASP A 37 -25.70 -11.44 22.70
N ASP A 38 -24.72 -10.55 22.47
CA ASP A 38 -24.96 -9.11 22.32
C ASP A 38 -23.97 -8.47 21.31
N GLU A 39 -24.50 -7.92 20.21
CA GLU A 39 -23.80 -7.31 19.07
C GLU A 39 -22.92 -6.06 19.41
N LYS A 40 -22.66 -5.78 20.69
CA LYS A 40 -22.00 -4.53 21.13
C LYS A 40 -20.89 -4.70 22.17
N THR A 41 -20.50 -5.91 22.55
CA THR A 41 -19.49 -6.08 23.61
C THR A 41 -18.56 -7.24 23.28
N ALA A 42 -17.43 -6.94 22.63
CA ALA A 42 -16.30 -7.86 22.57
C ALA A 42 -15.52 -7.75 23.88
N THR A 43 -15.62 -8.79 24.72
CA THR A 43 -14.79 -8.90 25.93
C THR A 43 -13.49 -9.59 25.56
N ILE A 44 -12.40 -8.83 25.43
CA ILE A 44 -11.08 -9.37 25.18
C ILE A 44 -10.52 -9.89 26.51
N MET A 45 -10.45 -11.20 26.69
CA MET A 45 -9.68 -11.77 27.79
C MET A 45 -8.20 -11.65 27.45
N LEU A 46 -7.53 -10.65 28.04
CA LEU A 46 -6.08 -10.54 28.03
C LEU A 46 -5.50 -11.78 28.74
N LYS A 47 -4.67 -12.56 28.05
CA LYS A 47 -3.88 -13.60 28.70
C LYS A 47 -2.83 -12.92 29.58
N ASN A 48 -3.03 -12.90 30.88
CA ASN A 48 -1.92 -12.66 31.81
C ASN A 48 -1.89 -13.73 32.91
N GLU A 49 -0.93 -14.64 32.75
CA GLU A 49 -0.38 -15.46 33.84
C GLU A 49 0.58 -14.57 34.65
N GLY A 50 0.07 -13.83 35.64
CA GLY A 50 0.91 -13.10 36.59
C GLY A 50 0.15 -12.11 37.46
N ASP A 51 0.11 -12.37 38.77
CA ASP A 51 -0.47 -11.51 39.80
C ASP A 51 0.30 -10.17 39.97
N GLY A 52 0.16 -9.25 39.02
CA GLY A 52 0.64 -7.87 39.10
C GLY A 52 -0.37 -6.92 38.46
N GLU A 53 -0.54 -5.71 39.03
CA GLU A 53 -1.36 -4.65 38.42
C GLU A 53 -0.87 -4.42 36.98
N THR A 54 -1.70 -4.80 36.00
CA THR A 54 -1.42 -4.53 34.59
C THR A 54 -1.42 -3.02 34.37
N ASN A 55 -0.36 -2.52 33.75
CA ASN A 55 -0.25 -1.14 33.34
C ASN A 55 -1.30 -0.87 32.25
N GLU A 56 -2.14 0.15 32.40
CA GLU A 56 -3.20 0.49 31.42
C GLU A 56 -2.65 0.64 29.99
N MET A 57 -1.40 1.09 29.85
CA MET A 57 -0.72 1.17 28.55
C MET A 57 -0.47 -0.20 27.89
N ASP A 58 -0.15 -1.23 28.68
CA ASP A 58 0.11 -2.58 28.17
C ASP A 58 -1.20 -3.24 27.72
N GLU A 59 -2.31 -2.95 28.43
CA GLU A 59 -3.65 -3.37 28.02
C GLU A 59 -4.07 -2.70 26.71
N LEU A 60 -3.88 -1.39 26.60
CA LEU A 60 -4.15 -0.63 25.37
C LEU A 60 -3.36 -1.17 24.18
N GLU A 61 -2.06 -1.45 24.37
CA GLU A 61 -1.22 -2.04 23.33
C GLU A 61 -1.73 -3.43 22.92
N GLY A 62 -2.09 -4.29 23.88
CA GLY A 62 -2.64 -5.61 23.58
C GLY A 62 -3.95 -5.58 22.78
N ILE A 63 -4.84 -4.62 23.06
CA ILE A 63 -6.07 -4.42 22.28
C ILE A 63 -5.74 -3.98 20.85
N PHE A 64 -4.79 -3.04 20.71
CA PHE A 64 -4.39 -2.51 19.41
C PHE A 64 -3.67 -3.56 18.55
N ASP A 65 -2.74 -4.32 19.12
CA ASP A 65 -2.05 -5.41 18.41
C ASP A 65 -3.06 -6.47 17.93
N GLY A 66 -4.02 -6.85 18.78
CA GLY A 66 -5.12 -7.73 18.39
C GLY A 66 -5.99 -7.15 17.28
N ALA A 67 -6.13 -5.82 17.21
CA ALA A 67 -6.83 -5.14 16.13
C ALA A 67 -6.05 -5.20 14.80
N LEU A 68 -4.72 -5.06 14.84
CA LEU A 68 -3.85 -5.19 13.68
C LEU A 68 -3.85 -6.62 13.13
N GLU A 69 -3.81 -7.63 13.99
CA GLU A 69 -3.94 -9.04 13.60
C GLU A 69 -5.28 -9.34 12.93
N ALA A 70 -6.34 -8.65 13.33
CA ALA A 70 -7.69 -8.84 12.78
C ALA A 70 -7.96 -8.09 11.47
N LEU A 71 -6.99 -7.36 10.88
CA LEU A 71 -7.21 -6.55 9.66
C LEU A 71 -7.68 -7.37 8.44
N GLU A 72 -7.44 -8.67 8.42
CA GLU A 72 -7.95 -9.62 7.40
C GLU A 72 -9.45 -9.94 7.57
N GLU A 73 -10.00 -9.66 8.75
CA GLU A 73 -11.41 -9.80 9.13
C GLU A 73 -12.02 -8.41 9.42
N PRO A 74 -12.46 -7.64 8.40
CA PRO A 74 -12.79 -6.22 8.55
C PRO A 74 -13.78 -5.92 9.68
N GLU A 75 -14.82 -6.74 9.84
CA GLU A 75 -15.83 -6.57 10.89
C GLU A 75 -15.22 -6.67 12.29
N ARG A 76 -14.32 -7.65 12.49
CA ARG A 76 -13.62 -7.87 13.75
C ARG A 76 -12.60 -6.76 14.02
N ALA A 77 -11.81 -6.36 13.01
CA ALA A 77 -10.88 -5.25 13.11
C ALA A 77 -11.59 -3.95 13.53
N VAL A 78 -12.72 -3.61 12.90
CA VAL A 78 -13.49 -2.41 13.24
C VAL A 78 -13.90 -2.40 14.71
N VAL A 79 -14.36 -3.53 15.25
CA VAL A 79 -14.75 -3.64 16.66
C VAL A 79 -13.55 -3.38 17.59
N LEU A 80 -12.40 -4.00 17.32
CA LEU A 80 -11.19 -3.87 18.14
C LEU A 80 -10.58 -2.46 18.05
N LEU A 81 -10.57 -1.86 16.85
CA LEU A 81 -10.11 -0.48 16.64
C LEU A 81 -11.00 0.53 17.38
N ARG A 82 -12.32 0.36 17.35
CA ARG A 82 -13.25 1.18 18.16
C ARG A 82 -13.00 1.00 19.65
N GLY A 83 -12.74 -0.22 20.10
CA GLY A 83 -12.33 -0.50 21.48
C GLY A 83 -11.05 0.26 21.87
N THR A 84 -10.03 0.22 21.00
CA THR A 84 -8.76 0.95 21.18
C THR A 84 -9.01 2.46 21.28
N ILE A 85 -9.83 3.03 20.40
CA ILE A 85 -10.15 4.47 20.39
C ILE A 85 -10.91 4.87 21.66
N HIS A 86 -11.92 4.11 22.06
CA HIS A 86 -12.68 4.38 23.28
C HIS A 86 -11.82 4.32 24.54
N GLU A 87 -10.88 3.39 24.59
CA GLU A 87 -9.92 3.26 25.67
C GLU A 87 -8.97 4.45 25.70
N CYS A 88 -8.46 4.87 24.54
CA CYS A 88 -7.67 6.10 24.42
C CYS A 88 -8.45 7.32 24.94
N ASP A 89 -9.72 7.47 24.55
CA ASP A 89 -10.57 8.56 25.01
C ASP A 89 -10.83 8.49 26.52
N ARG A 90 -10.95 7.29 27.10
CA ARG A 90 -11.08 7.11 28.56
C ARG A 90 -9.81 7.61 29.26
N MET A 91 -8.64 7.16 28.83
CA MET A 91 -7.35 7.54 29.41
C MET A 91 -7.11 9.05 29.29
N LEU A 92 -7.45 9.67 28.16
CA LEU A 92 -7.37 11.13 28.00
C LEU A 92 -8.31 11.88 28.94
N ARG A 93 -9.56 11.43 29.12
CA ARG A 93 -10.49 12.05 30.07
C ARG A 93 -9.97 11.95 31.51
N VAL A 94 -9.54 10.77 31.93
CA VAL A 94 -8.97 10.56 33.27
C VAL A 94 -7.73 11.42 33.46
N HIS A 95 -6.83 11.49 32.47
CA HIS A 95 -5.66 12.36 32.51
C HIS A 95 -6.07 13.83 32.66
N HIS A 96 -7.00 14.34 31.85
CA HIS A 96 -7.46 15.73 31.96
C HIS A 96 -8.15 16.05 33.29
N GLU A 97 -8.91 15.11 33.87
CA GLU A 97 -9.58 15.29 35.17
C GLU A 97 -8.62 15.24 36.35
N THR A 98 -7.55 14.45 36.24
CA THR A 98 -6.55 14.27 37.30
C THR A 98 -5.32 15.17 37.12
N ALA A 99 -5.16 15.79 35.95
CA ALA A 99 -4.04 16.66 35.64
C ALA A 99 -4.06 17.92 36.49
N GLN A 100 -3.08 18.03 37.38
CA GLN A 100 -2.67 19.28 37.99
C GLN A 100 -1.66 19.98 37.08
N ALA A 101 -1.31 21.24 37.37
CA ALA A 101 -0.43 22.05 36.53
C ALA A 101 0.95 21.40 36.22
N ASP A 102 1.38 20.44 37.04
CA ASP A 102 2.66 19.71 36.91
C ASP A 102 2.48 18.22 36.55
N THR A 103 1.28 17.77 36.19
CA THR A 103 1.08 16.37 35.79
C THR A 103 1.78 16.10 34.46
N PRO A 104 2.69 15.10 34.39
CA PRO A 104 3.37 14.76 33.15
C PRO A 104 2.34 14.37 32.10
N ASP A 105 2.59 14.81 30.88
CA ASP A 105 1.86 14.41 29.69
C ASP A 105 1.83 12.87 29.52
N LEU A 106 0.80 12.36 28.83
CA LEU A 106 0.73 10.94 28.49
C LEU A 106 1.94 10.49 27.65
N ASP A 107 2.29 9.20 27.75
CA ASP A 107 3.43 8.63 27.04
C ASP A 107 3.30 8.82 25.51
N PRO A 108 4.36 9.15 24.76
CA PRO A 108 4.26 9.30 23.30
C PRO A 108 3.73 8.05 22.58
N LYS A 109 3.94 6.86 23.14
CA LYS A 109 3.41 5.59 22.63
C LYS A 109 1.88 5.55 22.66
N PHE A 110 1.25 6.20 23.65
CA PHE A 110 -0.21 6.38 23.70
C PHE A 110 -0.73 7.09 22.46
N TYR A 111 -0.13 8.24 22.13
CA TYR A 111 -0.54 9.04 20.99
C TYR A 111 -0.26 8.34 19.65
N MET A 112 0.82 7.55 19.58
CA MET A 112 1.10 6.69 18.44
C MET A 112 -0.02 5.65 18.27
N ILE A 113 -0.35 4.87 19.30
CA ILE A 113 -1.42 3.85 19.24
C ILE A 113 -2.74 4.51 18.85
N TYR A 114 -3.11 5.62 19.49
CA TYR A 114 -4.36 6.30 19.21
C TYR A 114 -4.41 6.80 17.76
N GLY A 115 -3.36 7.47 17.30
CA GLY A 115 -3.28 7.97 15.93
C GLY A 115 -3.27 6.85 14.87
N SER A 116 -2.57 5.76 15.13
CA SER A 116 -2.56 4.59 14.25
C SER A 116 -3.93 3.89 14.21
N ALA A 117 -4.62 3.75 15.34
CA ALA A 117 -5.97 3.19 15.38
C ALA A 117 -6.99 4.05 14.59
N LEU A 118 -6.88 5.39 14.71
CA LEU A 118 -7.68 6.34 13.94
C LEU A 118 -7.38 6.25 12.43
N PHE A 119 -6.12 6.09 12.04
CA PHE A 119 -5.77 5.85 10.65
C PHE A 119 -6.34 4.51 10.15
N SER A 120 -6.13 3.42 10.88
CA SER A 120 -6.62 2.09 10.49
C SER A 120 -8.15 2.03 10.41
N ILE A 121 -8.89 2.72 11.30
CA ILE A 121 -10.34 2.75 11.19
C ILE A 121 -10.79 3.60 9.99
N SER A 122 -10.04 4.65 9.61
CA SER A 122 -10.36 5.46 8.43
C SER A 122 -10.29 4.65 7.12
N GLU A 123 -9.43 3.63 7.09
CA GLU A 123 -9.30 2.70 5.95
C GLU A 123 -10.42 1.66 5.88
N LEU A 124 -11.17 1.47 6.97
CA LEU A 124 -12.29 0.52 7.06
C LEU A 124 -13.65 1.20 7.16
N ALA A 125 -13.68 2.50 7.47
CA ALA A 125 -14.88 3.29 7.65
C ALA A 125 -15.57 3.59 6.31
N GLU A 126 -16.86 3.94 6.40
CA GLU A 126 -17.58 4.53 5.26
C GLU A 126 -16.94 5.87 4.87
N SER A 127 -17.06 6.24 3.59
CA SER A 127 -16.33 7.36 3.00
C SER A 127 -16.53 8.70 3.70
N ASP A 128 -17.70 8.91 4.31
CA ASP A 128 -18.11 10.24 4.81
C ASP A 128 -17.39 10.62 6.12
N ASP A 129 -16.98 9.64 6.92
CA ASP A 129 -16.27 9.86 8.20
C ASP A 129 -14.74 9.82 8.03
N LYS A 130 -14.24 9.29 6.91
CA LYS A 130 -12.80 9.11 6.65
C LYS A 130 -11.97 10.39 6.87
N PRO A 131 -12.34 11.58 6.35
CA PRO A 131 -11.55 12.79 6.55
C PRO A 131 -11.40 13.19 8.02
N GLN A 132 -12.46 13.02 8.83
CA GLN A 132 -12.42 13.37 10.26
C GLN A 132 -11.47 12.44 11.02
N PHE A 133 -11.49 11.14 10.72
CA PHE A 133 -10.56 10.18 11.31
C PHE A 133 -9.11 10.48 10.90
N LEU A 134 -8.86 10.83 9.63
CA LEU A 134 -7.52 11.19 9.16
C LEU A 134 -6.99 12.47 9.83
N GLU A 135 -7.82 13.51 9.98
CA GLU A 135 -7.42 14.73 10.68
C GLU A 135 -7.08 14.46 12.15
N LEU A 136 -7.90 13.67 12.85
CA LEU A 136 -7.62 13.26 14.22
C LEU A 136 -6.37 12.38 14.30
N ALA A 137 -6.17 11.45 13.36
CA ALA A 137 -4.97 10.62 13.28
C ALA A 137 -3.71 11.50 13.13
N HIS A 138 -3.74 12.48 12.22
CA HIS A 138 -2.66 13.45 12.03
C HIS A 138 -2.33 14.20 13.31
N GLN A 139 -3.37 14.70 14.01
CA GLN A 139 -3.20 15.42 15.28
C GLN A 139 -2.56 14.54 16.36
N ARG A 140 -3.03 13.29 16.52
CA ARG A 140 -2.48 12.36 17.53
C ARG A 140 -1.06 11.94 17.19
N LEU A 141 -0.78 11.58 15.95
CA LEU A 141 0.58 11.22 15.55
C LEU A 141 1.55 12.41 15.64
N SER A 142 1.09 13.64 15.39
CA SER A 142 1.89 14.86 15.60
C SER A 142 2.22 15.06 17.08
N GLN A 143 1.26 14.83 17.98
CA GLN A 143 1.51 14.83 19.44
C GLN A 143 2.53 13.76 19.84
N ALA A 144 2.47 12.57 19.24
CA ALA A 144 3.47 11.53 19.45
C ALA A 144 4.86 12.01 18.99
N LYS A 145 4.95 12.60 17.79
CA LYS A 145 6.20 13.07 17.17
C LYS A 145 6.89 14.15 17.99
N GLU A 146 6.14 15.10 18.56
CA GLU A 146 6.69 16.16 19.42
C GLU A 146 7.37 15.62 20.69
N ARG A 147 7.03 14.40 21.10
CA ARG A 147 7.36 13.87 22.43
C ARG A 147 8.19 12.57 22.40
N MET A 148 8.21 11.86 21.26
CA MET A 148 8.83 10.53 21.16
C MET A 148 10.34 10.53 21.29
N GLY A 149 11.03 11.62 20.91
CA GLY A 149 12.50 11.63 20.87
C GLY A 149 13.07 10.49 20.02
N GLY A 150 14.16 9.86 20.48
CA GLY A 150 14.80 8.73 19.80
C GLY A 150 14.32 7.35 20.25
N ARG A 151 13.04 7.20 20.61
CA ARG A 151 12.47 5.90 21.01
C ARG A 151 12.39 4.92 19.83
N ASP A 152 12.37 3.63 20.15
CA ASP A 152 12.34 2.51 19.18
C ASP A 152 11.12 2.52 18.24
N PHE A 153 10.00 3.09 18.66
CA PHE A 153 8.80 3.25 17.83
C PHE A 153 8.76 4.55 17.01
N ALA A 154 9.79 5.41 17.05
CA ALA A 154 9.76 6.70 16.37
C ALA A 154 9.54 6.57 14.85
N TRP A 155 10.10 5.53 14.22
CA TRP A 155 9.87 5.25 12.81
C TRP A 155 8.39 4.96 12.49
N ARG A 156 7.64 4.34 13.41
CA ARG A 156 6.19 4.06 13.23
C ARG A 156 5.37 5.35 13.23
N VAL A 157 5.74 6.32 14.07
CA VAL A 157 5.08 7.63 14.09
C VAL A 157 5.30 8.38 12.78
N HIS A 158 6.55 8.41 12.29
CA HIS A 158 6.88 9.00 11.00
C HIS A 158 6.16 8.31 9.83
N SER A 159 6.18 6.97 9.79
CA SER A 159 5.45 6.19 8.79
C SER A 159 3.94 6.45 8.84
N GLY A 160 3.35 6.54 10.05
CA GLY A 160 1.94 6.87 10.23
C GLY A 160 1.60 8.27 9.72
N LEU A 161 2.41 9.29 10.03
CA LEU A 161 2.20 10.66 9.55
C LEU A 161 2.27 10.73 8.03
N ALA A 162 3.23 10.03 7.43
CA ALA A 162 3.37 9.96 5.98
C ALA A 162 2.13 9.37 5.31
N LYS A 163 1.62 8.24 5.84
CA LYS A 163 0.39 7.60 5.34
C LYS A 163 -0.82 8.51 5.46
N VAL A 164 -1.00 9.17 6.61
CA VAL A 164 -2.10 10.12 6.81
C VAL A 164 -1.99 11.32 5.85
N ALA A 165 -0.79 11.87 5.65
CA ALA A 165 -0.56 12.98 4.73
C ALA A 165 -0.89 12.60 3.27
N LEU A 166 -0.53 11.38 2.85
CA LEU A 166 -0.90 10.87 1.53
C LEU A 166 -2.41 10.73 1.34
N GLU A 167 -3.13 10.16 2.30
CA GLU A 167 -4.59 10.03 2.22
C GLU A 167 -5.31 11.40 2.24
N LEU A 168 -4.75 12.39 2.94
CA LEU A 168 -5.26 13.77 2.92
C LEU A 168 -4.89 14.55 1.65
N SER A 169 -3.99 14.01 0.80
CA SER A 169 -3.51 14.71 -0.40
C SER A 169 -4.55 14.82 -1.53
N GLU A 170 -5.68 14.11 -1.43
CA GLU A 170 -6.79 14.21 -2.39
C GLU A 170 -7.41 15.62 -2.44
N GLY A 171 -7.25 16.45 -1.38
CA GLY A 171 -7.77 17.82 -1.31
C GLY A 171 -6.73 18.94 -1.38
N GLU A 172 -5.54 18.71 -0.84
CA GLU A 172 -4.42 19.65 -0.81
C GLU A 172 -3.13 18.82 -0.88
N SER A 173 -2.26 19.05 -1.88
CA SER A 173 -1.07 18.21 -2.05
C SER A 173 -0.17 18.28 -0.80
N ARG A 174 -0.02 17.12 -0.13
CA ARG A 174 0.89 16.91 1.00
C ARG A 174 1.95 15.86 0.68
N VAL A 175 2.20 15.63 -0.61
CA VAL A 175 3.17 14.62 -1.08
C VAL A 175 4.56 14.92 -0.55
N ASP A 176 5.03 16.16 -0.62
CA ASP A 176 6.37 16.52 -0.13
C ASP A 176 6.49 16.36 1.41
N GLU A 177 5.41 16.62 2.16
CA GLU A 177 5.35 16.33 3.60
C GLU A 177 5.46 14.82 3.84
N ALA A 178 4.65 14.02 3.14
CA ALA A 178 4.63 12.58 3.30
C ALA A 178 5.98 11.93 2.99
N LEU A 179 6.61 12.29 1.86
CA LEU A 179 7.91 11.76 1.47
C LEU A 179 8.99 12.10 2.51
N GLY A 180 8.98 13.33 3.02
CA GLY A 180 9.91 13.74 4.09
C GLY A 180 9.70 13.00 5.41
N GLU A 181 8.47 12.57 5.73
CA GLU A 181 8.21 11.71 6.88
C GLU A 181 8.63 10.25 6.62
N PHE A 182 8.45 9.71 5.41
CA PHE A 182 8.96 8.37 5.08
C PHE A 182 10.47 8.29 5.12
N ASP A 183 11.20 9.28 4.62
CA ASP A 183 12.66 9.34 4.71
C ASP A 183 13.13 9.22 6.16
N ARG A 184 12.50 9.99 7.07
CA ARG A 184 12.80 9.92 8.51
C ARG A 184 12.44 8.56 9.11
N ALA A 185 11.35 7.94 8.69
CA ALA A 185 10.99 6.60 9.14
C ALA A 185 12.07 5.58 8.77
N LEU A 186 12.56 5.61 7.53
CA LEU A 186 13.60 4.70 7.03
C LEU A 186 15.00 5.00 7.57
N GLU A 187 15.25 6.21 8.05
CA GLU A 187 16.47 6.54 8.81
C GLU A 187 16.47 5.92 10.21
N LEU A 188 15.30 5.84 10.85
CA LEU A 188 15.13 5.39 12.23
C LEU A 188 14.85 3.90 12.38
N VAL A 189 14.45 3.22 11.31
CA VAL A 189 14.16 1.79 11.32
C VAL A 189 15.41 0.95 11.59
N ASP A 190 15.25 -0.16 12.32
CA ASP A 190 16.35 -1.11 12.57
C ASP A 190 16.91 -1.66 11.25
N GLN A 191 18.23 -1.72 11.13
CA GLN A 191 18.92 -2.21 9.95
C GLN A 191 18.50 -3.64 9.55
N GLN A 192 18.09 -4.48 10.51
CA GLN A 192 17.65 -5.84 10.26
C GLN A 192 16.35 -5.93 9.46
N ILE A 193 15.45 -4.95 9.63
CA ILE A 193 14.14 -4.91 8.96
C ILE A 193 14.06 -3.79 7.92
N LYS A 194 15.11 -2.95 7.81
CA LYS A 194 15.14 -1.77 6.94
C LYS A 194 14.76 -2.07 5.49
N GLN A 195 15.25 -3.19 4.94
CA GLN A 195 14.93 -3.58 3.57
C GLN A 195 13.44 -3.91 3.41
N GLN A 196 12.88 -4.72 4.31
CA GLN A 196 11.47 -5.09 4.28
C GLN A 196 10.57 -3.85 4.41
N GLU A 197 10.88 -2.95 5.33
CA GLU A 197 10.11 -1.71 5.54
C GLU A 197 10.27 -0.74 4.37
N ALA A 198 11.45 -0.62 3.77
CA ALA A 198 11.68 0.19 2.59
C ALA A 198 10.87 -0.32 1.38
N VAL A 199 10.86 -1.64 1.16
CA VAL A 199 10.05 -2.27 0.09
C VAL A 199 8.56 -2.06 0.33
N ALA A 200 8.06 -2.36 1.54
CA ALA A 200 6.65 -2.19 1.87
C ALA A 200 6.20 -0.72 1.74
N THR A 201 7.06 0.23 2.12
CA THR A 201 6.79 1.66 1.96
C THR A 201 6.78 2.08 0.50
N ALA A 202 7.76 1.63 -0.29
CA ALA A 202 7.81 1.88 -1.73
C ALA A 202 6.59 1.31 -2.45
N ASP A 203 6.15 0.09 -2.12
CA ASP A 203 4.97 -0.52 -2.71
C ASP A 203 3.69 0.25 -2.40
N LEU A 204 3.53 0.73 -1.17
CA LEU A 204 2.41 1.60 -0.78
C LEU A 204 2.40 2.90 -1.58
N VAL A 205 3.56 3.55 -1.71
CA VAL A 205 3.72 4.80 -2.48
C VAL A 205 3.42 4.58 -3.96
N LEU A 206 3.91 3.49 -4.56
CA LEU A 206 3.64 3.14 -5.95
C LEU A 206 2.16 2.82 -6.19
N ALA A 207 1.50 2.13 -5.26
CA ALA A 207 0.08 1.85 -5.36
C ALA A 207 -0.77 3.13 -5.34
N LEU A 208 -0.36 4.15 -4.57
CA LEU A 208 -1.04 5.43 -4.57
C LEU A 208 -0.80 6.21 -5.87
N ALA A 209 0.43 6.22 -6.39
CA ALA A 209 0.72 6.84 -7.68
C ALA A 209 -0.11 6.22 -8.82
N ASP A 210 -0.29 4.90 -8.79
CA ASP A 210 -1.10 4.14 -9.75
C ASP A 210 -2.62 4.42 -9.64
N SER A 211 -3.08 4.87 -8.47
CA SER A 211 -4.52 5.05 -8.20
C SER A 211 -5.19 6.19 -8.98
N ARG A 212 -4.41 7.07 -9.64
CA ARG A 212 -4.86 8.28 -10.35
C ARG A 212 -5.66 9.27 -9.50
N ARG A 213 -5.54 9.19 -8.18
CA ARG A 213 -6.18 10.15 -7.26
C ARG A 213 -5.39 11.43 -7.08
N LEU A 214 -4.11 11.41 -7.46
CA LEU A 214 -3.19 12.54 -7.39
C LEU A 214 -2.98 13.16 -8.77
N SER A 215 -2.38 14.36 -8.79
CA SER A 215 -1.90 14.95 -10.04
C SER A 215 -0.79 14.10 -10.68
N ASP A 216 -0.56 14.26 -11.98
CA ASP A 216 0.52 13.57 -12.68
C ASP A 216 1.91 13.94 -12.12
N ASP A 217 2.10 15.22 -11.80
CA ASP A 217 3.33 15.72 -11.17
C ASP A 217 3.61 15.02 -9.82
N ASP A 218 2.58 14.89 -8.98
CA ASP A 218 2.70 14.23 -7.69
C ASP A 218 2.91 12.72 -7.83
N SER A 219 2.22 12.09 -8.78
CA SER A 219 2.43 10.67 -9.11
C SER A 219 3.87 10.42 -9.59
N THR A 220 4.41 11.28 -10.45
CA THR A 220 5.82 11.25 -10.87
C THR A 220 6.77 11.35 -9.67
N LYS A 221 6.51 12.27 -8.71
CA LYS A 221 7.35 12.40 -7.51
C LYS A 221 7.36 11.13 -6.67
N LEU A 222 6.19 10.55 -6.43
CA LEU A 222 6.03 9.31 -5.67
C LEU A 222 6.80 8.16 -6.33
N ILE A 223 6.68 8.00 -7.65
CA ILE A 223 7.38 6.94 -8.38
C ILE A 223 8.90 7.12 -8.28
N ARG A 224 9.41 8.33 -8.47
CA ARG A 224 10.86 8.62 -8.36
C ARG A 224 11.39 8.35 -6.95
N TRP A 225 10.66 8.79 -5.94
CA TRP A 225 11.03 8.54 -4.55
C TRP A 225 11.12 7.04 -4.24
N ALA A 226 10.15 6.25 -4.72
CA ALA A 226 10.17 4.80 -4.57
C ALA A 226 11.37 4.16 -5.30
N GLU A 227 11.67 4.58 -6.54
CA GLU A 227 12.85 4.10 -7.28
C GLU A 227 14.15 4.40 -6.53
N ASP A 228 14.34 5.63 -6.07
CA ASP A 228 15.55 6.06 -5.37
C ASP A 228 15.74 5.31 -4.05
N THR A 229 14.64 5.08 -3.32
CA THR A 229 14.62 4.29 -2.08
C THR A 229 15.05 2.83 -2.33
N LEU A 230 14.59 2.23 -3.43
CA LEU A 230 14.86 0.83 -3.75
C LEU A 230 16.25 0.58 -4.35
N GLN A 231 16.82 1.55 -5.10
CA GLN A 231 18.11 1.40 -5.80
C GLN A 231 19.31 1.11 -4.87
N GLY A 232 19.19 1.45 -3.57
CA GLY A 232 20.24 1.20 -2.58
C GLY A 232 20.15 -0.15 -1.85
N LEU A 233 19.14 -0.98 -2.14
CA LEU A 233 18.86 -2.22 -1.41
C LEU A 233 19.44 -3.45 -2.11
N GLU A 234 19.48 -4.59 -1.39
CA GLU A 234 19.85 -5.87 -1.98
C GLU A 234 18.76 -6.33 -2.97
N LEU A 235 19.15 -6.73 -4.18
CA LEU A 235 18.23 -7.14 -5.24
C LEU A 235 17.65 -8.55 -5.01
N ASP A 236 16.69 -8.65 -4.11
CA ASP A 236 15.83 -9.82 -3.94
C ASP A 236 14.56 -9.76 -4.84
N ALA A 237 13.69 -10.75 -4.74
CA ALA A 237 12.46 -10.83 -5.52
C ALA A 237 11.51 -9.65 -5.26
N ALA A 238 11.42 -9.18 -4.02
CA ALA A 238 10.49 -8.12 -3.63
C ALA A 238 11.00 -6.75 -4.12
N VAL A 239 12.30 -6.47 -3.97
CA VAL A 239 12.93 -5.26 -4.51
C VAL A 239 12.84 -5.22 -6.04
N LYS A 240 13.06 -6.36 -6.72
CA LYS A 240 12.91 -6.46 -8.18
C LYS A 240 11.48 -6.18 -8.63
N LEU A 241 10.49 -6.75 -7.96
CA LEU A 241 9.08 -6.52 -8.26
C LEU A 241 8.72 -5.04 -8.12
N ALA A 242 9.10 -4.41 -7.01
CA ALA A 242 8.83 -3.00 -6.76
C ALA A 242 9.54 -2.07 -7.78
N LEU A 243 10.81 -2.32 -8.10
CA LEU A 243 11.55 -1.57 -9.13
C LEU A 243 10.96 -1.74 -10.53
N ALA A 244 10.49 -2.95 -10.86
CA ALA A 244 9.83 -3.22 -12.13
C ALA A 244 8.51 -2.47 -12.22
N ARG A 245 7.72 -2.45 -11.13
CA ARG A 245 6.47 -1.70 -11.06
C ARG A 245 6.70 -0.20 -11.24
N ALA A 246 7.71 0.36 -10.58
CA ALA A 246 8.07 1.76 -10.75
C ALA A 246 8.48 2.09 -12.20
N SER A 247 9.29 1.21 -12.82
CA SER A 247 9.71 1.39 -14.22
C SER A 247 8.51 1.29 -15.18
N TRP A 248 7.60 0.35 -14.94
CA TRP A 248 6.36 0.18 -15.70
C TRP A 248 5.44 1.41 -15.57
N LEU A 249 5.22 1.95 -14.37
CA LEU A 249 4.41 3.15 -14.16
C LEU A 249 4.94 4.35 -14.93
N ARG A 250 6.26 4.59 -14.90
CA ARG A 250 6.89 5.67 -15.68
C ARG A 250 6.77 5.47 -17.19
N ALA A 251 6.91 4.23 -17.65
CA ALA A 251 6.72 3.93 -19.06
C ALA A 251 5.28 4.20 -19.49
N SER A 252 4.31 3.79 -18.67
CA SER A 252 2.89 4.03 -18.91
C SER A 252 2.61 5.53 -19.01
N GLU A 253 3.13 6.35 -18.09
CA GLU A 253 2.99 7.82 -18.13
C GLU A 253 3.48 8.44 -19.44
N LEU A 254 4.69 8.04 -19.88
CA LEU A 254 5.26 8.50 -21.16
C LEU A 254 4.38 8.10 -22.35
N LEU A 255 3.79 6.91 -22.32
CA LEU A 255 2.92 6.44 -23.38
C LEU A 255 1.56 7.15 -23.39
N GLU A 256 1.05 7.62 -22.24
CA GLU A 256 -0.21 8.41 -22.22
C GLU A 256 -0.01 9.79 -22.84
N GLN A 257 1.12 10.44 -22.55
CA GLN A 257 1.42 11.79 -23.06
C GLN A 257 1.56 11.81 -24.59
N GLN A 258 1.96 10.70 -25.21
CA GLN A 258 2.08 10.59 -26.67
C GLN A 258 0.76 10.58 -27.43
N ASP A 259 -0.33 10.14 -26.80
CA ASP A 259 -1.64 10.07 -27.45
C ASP A 259 -2.29 11.46 -27.61
N GLU A 260 -1.80 12.48 -26.90
CA GLU A 260 -2.54 13.75 -26.76
C GLU A 260 -2.16 14.90 -27.71
N GLU A 261 -0.93 15.12 -28.20
CA GLU A 261 -0.77 16.15 -29.28
C GLU A 261 0.51 16.20 -30.12
N THR A 262 1.64 15.60 -29.74
CA THR A 262 2.84 15.53 -30.61
C THR A 262 3.71 14.39 -30.15
N GLY A 263 3.49 13.16 -30.65
CA GLY A 263 4.33 12.01 -30.31
C GLY A 263 5.78 12.25 -30.73
N GLU A 264 6.59 12.81 -29.84
CA GLU A 264 8.02 12.94 -30.04
C GLU A 264 8.65 11.54 -29.84
N VAL A 265 9.35 11.05 -30.87
CA VAL A 265 10.10 9.77 -30.88
C VAL A 265 10.90 9.48 -29.59
N PRO A 266 11.54 10.47 -28.92
CA PRO A 266 12.33 10.22 -27.71
C PRO A 266 11.55 9.65 -26.53
N GLU A 267 10.27 10.01 -26.35
CA GLU A 267 9.47 9.52 -25.22
C GLU A 267 9.11 8.04 -25.39
N ARG A 268 8.92 7.59 -26.63
CA ARG A 268 8.65 6.18 -26.96
C ARG A 268 9.89 5.33 -26.72
N GLU A 269 11.05 5.78 -27.21
CA GLU A 269 12.32 5.10 -26.96
C GLU A 269 12.56 4.96 -25.47
N ARG A 270 12.28 6.01 -24.69
CA ARG A 270 12.42 5.98 -23.24
C ARG A 270 11.43 5.03 -22.56
N ALA A 271 10.18 4.98 -23.01
CA ALA A 271 9.20 4.02 -22.52
C ALA A 271 9.64 2.57 -22.79
N VAL A 272 10.17 2.29 -23.99
CA VAL A 272 10.74 0.98 -24.34
C VAL A 272 11.89 0.61 -23.40
N GLU A 273 12.84 1.51 -23.14
CA GLU A 273 13.95 1.26 -22.20
C GLU A 273 13.45 0.89 -20.80
N LEU A 274 12.43 1.61 -20.30
CA LEU A 274 11.85 1.37 -18.98
C LEU A 274 11.09 0.03 -18.92
N LEU A 275 10.33 -0.31 -19.97
CA LEU A 275 9.64 -1.60 -20.05
C LEU A 275 10.62 -2.77 -20.19
N THR A 276 11.68 -2.65 -20.99
CA THR A 276 12.74 -3.66 -21.07
C THR A 276 13.41 -3.86 -19.72
N LYS A 277 13.75 -2.77 -19.02
CA LYS A 277 14.28 -2.84 -17.64
C LYS A 277 13.30 -3.58 -16.70
N ALA A 278 12.00 -3.29 -16.78
CA ALA A 278 10.99 -3.96 -15.97
C ALA A 278 10.92 -5.46 -16.30
N GLN A 279 10.96 -5.84 -17.58
CA GLN A 279 11.01 -7.22 -18.02
C GLN A 279 12.23 -7.95 -17.45
N ASP A 280 13.43 -7.37 -17.59
CA ASP A 280 14.69 -7.98 -17.10
C ASP A 280 14.66 -8.24 -15.59
N LEU A 281 14.02 -7.36 -14.81
CA LEU A 281 13.85 -7.53 -13.36
C LEU A 281 12.89 -8.67 -13.01
N LEU A 282 11.88 -8.90 -13.84
CA LEU A 282 10.80 -9.87 -13.60
C LEU A 282 11.06 -11.24 -14.24
N GLU A 283 12.01 -11.34 -15.18
CA GLU A 283 12.35 -12.62 -15.81
C GLU A 283 12.78 -13.67 -14.75
N GLY A 284 12.12 -14.83 -14.82
CA GLY A 284 12.33 -15.93 -13.87
C GLY A 284 11.71 -15.74 -12.48
N GLN A 285 10.97 -14.65 -12.24
CA GLN A 285 10.17 -14.48 -11.02
C GLN A 285 8.84 -15.26 -11.13
N GLU A 286 8.23 -15.55 -9.98
CA GLU A 286 6.96 -16.27 -9.84
C GLU A 286 5.92 -15.44 -9.08
N GLY A 287 4.70 -15.97 -8.91
CA GLY A 287 3.62 -15.30 -8.18
C GLY A 287 3.16 -14.00 -8.86
N ASP A 288 2.97 -12.95 -8.05
CA ASP A 288 2.48 -11.64 -8.50
C ASP A 288 3.34 -10.99 -9.60
N ALA A 289 4.63 -11.35 -9.65
CA ALA A 289 5.55 -10.87 -10.67
C ALA A 289 5.16 -11.32 -12.09
N LEU A 290 4.50 -12.47 -12.25
CA LEU A 290 4.04 -12.95 -13.55
C LEU A 290 2.96 -12.06 -14.13
N LEU A 291 2.06 -11.53 -13.30
CA LEU A 291 1.00 -10.65 -13.76
C LEU A 291 1.60 -9.35 -14.33
N LEU A 292 2.53 -8.74 -13.59
CA LEU A 292 3.22 -7.54 -14.04
C LEU A 292 4.09 -7.83 -15.27
N LEU A 293 4.77 -8.97 -15.34
CA LEU A 293 5.59 -9.35 -16.49
C LEU A 293 4.74 -9.48 -17.77
N GLY A 294 3.59 -10.15 -17.68
CA GLY A 294 2.68 -10.29 -18.82
C GLY A 294 2.19 -8.93 -19.32
N GLU A 295 1.91 -8.02 -18.40
CA GLU A 295 1.53 -6.65 -18.73
C GLU A 295 2.67 -5.82 -19.35
N VAL A 296 3.89 -5.93 -18.81
CA VAL A 296 5.07 -5.32 -19.42
C VAL A 296 5.28 -5.81 -20.85
N GLN A 297 5.13 -7.12 -21.09
CA GLN A 297 5.25 -7.72 -22.43
C GLN A 297 4.14 -7.26 -23.38
N LEU A 298 2.91 -7.14 -22.88
CA LEU A 298 1.79 -6.58 -23.64
C LEU A 298 2.07 -5.13 -24.06
N ASN A 299 2.54 -4.31 -23.12
CA ASN A 299 2.90 -2.91 -23.40
C ASN A 299 4.08 -2.82 -24.36
N LEU A 300 5.09 -3.69 -24.25
CA LEU A 300 6.19 -3.80 -25.22
C LEU A 300 5.66 -4.11 -26.62
N GLY A 301 4.73 -5.05 -26.76
CA GLY A 301 4.09 -5.35 -28.05
C GLY A 301 3.31 -4.17 -28.62
N ASN A 302 2.61 -3.41 -27.77
CA ASN A 302 1.87 -2.21 -28.17
C ASN A 302 2.76 -1.10 -28.73
N VAL A 303 4.01 -1.01 -28.24
CA VAL A 303 5.00 -0.01 -28.68
C VAL A 303 5.92 -0.50 -29.79
N GLN A 304 5.79 -1.72 -30.30
CA GLN A 304 6.53 -2.17 -31.50
C GLN A 304 5.94 -1.59 -32.79
N GLU A 305 6.79 -1.30 -33.78
CA GLU A 305 6.37 -0.91 -35.15
C GLU A 305 6.30 -2.11 -36.10
N GLU A 306 7.23 -3.06 -35.93
CA GLU A 306 7.31 -4.24 -36.78
C GLU A 306 6.29 -5.29 -36.32
N GLU A 307 5.47 -5.78 -37.25
CA GLU A 307 4.39 -6.73 -36.99
C GLU A 307 4.91 -8.04 -36.37
N ASP A 308 6.01 -8.58 -36.91
CA ASP A 308 6.65 -9.79 -36.39
C ASP A 308 7.13 -9.62 -34.93
N ALA A 309 7.74 -8.46 -34.61
CA ALA A 309 8.23 -8.17 -33.27
C ALA A 309 7.08 -7.91 -32.27
N GLN A 310 5.98 -7.31 -32.75
CA GLN A 310 4.75 -7.14 -31.98
C GLN A 310 4.12 -8.49 -31.64
N GLU A 311 3.97 -9.37 -32.64
CA GLU A 311 3.40 -10.70 -32.46
C GLU A 311 4.22 -11.54 -31.47
N GLU A 312 5.56 -11.52 -31.57
CA GLU A 312 6.45 -12.21 -30.63
C GLU A 312 6.22 -11.75 -29.18
N MET A 313 6.00 -10.45 -28.95
CA MET A 313 5.74 -9.92 -27.60
C MET A 313 4.36 -10.31 -27.08
N TYR A 314 3.34 -10.36 -27.93
CA TYR A 314 2.02 -10.85 -27.56
C TYR A 314 2.02 -12.35 -27.23
N GLU A 315 2.73 -13.18 -27.99
CA GLU A 315 2.91 -14.60 -27.68
C GLU A 315 3.56 -14.80 -26.30
N LYS A 316 4.58 -13.99 -25.97
CA LYS A 316 5.21 -13.96 -24.66
C LYS A 316 4.21 -13.57 -23.57
N ALA A 317 3.47 -12.48 -23.76
CA ALA A 317 2.46 -12.01 -22.81
C ALA A 317 1.40 -13.09 -22.53
N VAL A 318 0.85 -13.73 -23.57
CA VAL A 318 -0.12 -14.83 -23.44
C VAL A 318 0.47 -16.00 -22.67
N THR A 319 1.70 -16.40 -22.98
CA THR A 319 2.39 -17.48 -22.26
C THR A 319 2.56 -17.14 -20.78
N THR A 320 2.92 -15.89 -20.48
CA THR A 320 3.11 -15.42 -19.09
C THR A 320 1.77 -15.35 -18.34
N PHE A 321 0.71 -14.80 -18.94
CA PHE A 321 -0.62 -14.74 -18.30
C PHE A 321 -1.23 -16.12 -18.06
N LYS A 322 -0.99 -17.10 -18.95
CA LYS A 322 -1.37 -18.50 -18.70
C LYS A 322 -0.69 -19.07 -17.46
N LYS A 323 0.61 -18.81 -17.28
CA LYS A 323 1.34 -19.21 -16.06
C LYS A 323 0.80 -18.48 -14.83
N ALA A 324 0.50 -17.18 -14.94
CA ALA A 324 -0.11 -16.42 -13.85
C ALA A 324 -1.46 -17.03 -13.42
N ARG A 325 -2.29 -17.44 -14.39
CA ARG A 325 -3.58 -18.12 -14.16
C ARG A 325 -3.44 -19.48 -13.48
N GLU A 326 -2.34 -20.19 -13.68
CA GLU A 326 -2.06 -21.44 -12.95
C GLU A 326 -1.76 -21.19 -11.46
N ASN A 327 -1.31 -19.98 -11.11
CA ASN A 327 -0.93 -19.58 -9.76
C ASN A 327 -2.01 -18.77 -9.01
N GLY A 328 -3.13 -18.42 -9.66
CA GLY A 328 -4.20 -17.65 -9.05
C GLY A 328 -5.22 -17.10 -10.04
N ASP A 329 -6.10 -16.24 -9.56
CA ASP A 329 -7.13 -15.62 -10.40
C ASP A 329 -6.52 -14.58 -11.34
N LEU A 330 -6.70 -14.80 -12.64
CA LEU A 330 -6.30 -13.83 -13.66
C LEU A 330 -7.41 -12.77 -13.83
N PRO A 331 -7.07 -11.46 -13.81
CA PRO A 331 -8.02 -10.40 -14.17
C PRO A 331 -8.75 -10.68 -15.50
N GLU A 332 -10.07 -10.44 -15.53
CA GLU A 332 -10.95 -10.76 -16.67
C GLU A 332 -10.43 -10.23 -18.01
N GLN A 333 -9.93 -9.00 -18.05
CA GLN A 333 -9.36 -8.39 -19.25
C GLN A 333 -8.16 -9.17 -19.85
N PHE A 334 -7.35 -9.82 -19.01
CA PHE A 334 -6.19 -10.60 -19.46
C PHE A 334 -6.63 -12.00 -19.88
N ALA A 335 -7.68 -12.54 -19.25
CA ALA A 335 -8.35 -13.73 -19.75
C ALA A 335 -8.93 -13.47 -21.16
N GLN A 336 -9.63 -12.34 -21.35
CA GLN A 336 -10.14 -11.92 -22.64
C GLN A 336 -9.03 -11.71 -23.66
N PHE A 337 -7.91 -11.08 -23.29
CA PHE A 337 -6.77 -10.93 -24.18
C PHE A 337 -6.20 -12.27 -24.66
N ILE A 338 -6.11 -13.28 -23.78
CA ILE A 338 -5.69 -14.63 -24.17
C ILE A 338 -6.69 -15.21 -25.20
N GLU A 339 -7.99 -15.10 -24.95
CA GLU A 339 -9.03 -15.61 -25.85
C GLU A 339 -8.97 -14.92 -27.23
N ASP A 340 -8.92 -13.59 -27.25
CA ASP A 340 -8.87 -12.78 -28.48
C ASP A 340 -7.60 -13.04 -29.33
N PHE A 341 -6.50 -13.41 -28.69
CA PHE A 341 -5.24 -13.73 -29.37
C PHE A 341 -5.25 -15.14 -29.99
N GLU A 342 -5.99 -16.08 -29.41
CA GLU A 342 -6.08 -17.46 -29.88
C GLU A 342 -7.11 -17.68 -30.99
N GLU A 343 -8.01 -16.71 -31.22
CA GLU A 343 -8.96 -16.64 -32.35
C GLU A 343 -8.36 -16.10 -33.66
#